data_AF-X6JK07-F1
#
_entry.id   AF-X6JK07-F1
#
_cell.length_a   1.000
_cell.length_b   1.000
_cell.length_c   1.000
_cell.angle_alpha   90.00
_cell.angle_beta   90.00
_cell.angle_gamma   90.00
#
_symmetry.space_group_name_H-M   'P 1'
#
loop_
_entity.id
_entity.type
_entity.pdbx_description
1 polymer ?
#
loop_
_entity_poly.entity_id
_entity_poly.type
_entity_poly.pdbx_seq_one_letter_code
_entity_poly.pdbx_strand_id
1 'polypeptide(L)'
;MSDSSSGMSRAGAFRLELFIIGLGVLALVLIFQPFSIGLYAVGSGLVVLAGLINNLLPLAQPGVKVRSVVTVALVVALVFCIALLVSITAAHLYGVFFLNPPDPNTLAGKAQLATPPFYKQAFVWEIAAAAVILALIVTALNKTAR
;
A
#
# COMPACT_ATOMS: atom_id res chain seq x y z
N MET A 1 -40.01 9.54 -10.10
CA MET A 1 -38.88 8.82 -10.71
C MET A 1 -38.56 7.61 -9.84
N SER A 2 -38.69 6.41 -10.40
CA SER A 2 -38.46 5.13 -9.71
C SER A 2 -36.97 4.88 -9.49
N ASP A 3 -36.51 5.00 -8.25
CA ASP A 3 -35.16 4.59 -7.84
C ASP A 3 -35.05 3.06 -7.80
N SER A 4 -35.00 2.43 -8.96
CA SER A 4 -34.59 1.03 -9.15
C SER A 4 -33.08 0.92 -8.99
N SER A 5 -32.55 1.37 -7.85
CA SER A 5 -31.14 1.26 -7.52
C SER A 5 -30.82 -0.15 -7.04
N SER A 6 -30.91 -1.11 -7.97
CA SER A 6 -30.55 -2.50 -7.74
C SER A 6 -29.09 -2.59 -7.29
N GLY A 7 -28.90 -2.74 -5.98
CA GLY A 7 -27.62 -3.15 -5.40
C GLY A 7 -27.18 -4.50 -5.96
N MET A 8 -25.92 -4.85 -5.70
CA MET A 8 -25.32 -6.09 -6.18
C MET A 8 -26.20 -7.30 -5.83
N SER A 9 -26.50 -8.14 -6.81
CA SER A 9 -27.25 -9.38 -6.57
C SER A 9 -26.39 -10.37 -5.76
N ARG A 10 -27.02 -11.34 -5.08
CA ARG A 10 -26.29 -12.41 -4.38
C ARG A 10 -25.29 -13.14 -5.28
N ALA A 11 -25.67 -13.37 -6.54
CA ALA A 11 -24.80 -13.98 -7.53
C ALA A 11 -23.60 -13.08 -7.91
N GLY A 12 -23.81 -11.75 -7.98
CA GLY A 12 -22.74 -10.79 -8.24
C GLY A 12 -21.72 -10.74 -7.10
N ALA A 13 -22.20 -10.74 -5.85
CA ALA A 13 -21.36 -10.76 -4.65
C ALA A 13 -20.50 -12.03 -4.61
N PHE A 14 -21.12 -13.21 -4.81
CA PHE A 14 -20.39 -14.47 -4.83
C PHE A 14 -19.35 -14.56 -5.96
N ARG A 15 -19.68 -14.06 -7.15
CA ARG A 15 -18.70 -14.02 -8.27
C ARG A 15 -17.51 -13.11 -7.98
N LEU A 16 -17.76 -11.96 -7.35
CA LEU A 16 -16.69 -11.06 -6.93
C LEU A 16 -15.80 -11.74 -5.89
N GLU A 17 -16.38 -12.31 -4.83
CA GLU A 17 -15.64 -13.05 -3.80
C GLU A 17 -14.78 -14.18 -4.41
N LEU A 18 -15.37 -15.03 -5.25
CA LEU A 18 -14.66 -16.14 -5.90
C LEU A 18 -13.54 -15.64 -6.81
N PHE A 19 -13.75 -14.52 -7.51
CA PHE A 19 -12.72 -13.91 -8.35
C PHE A 19 -11.53 -13.42 -7.51
N ILE A 20 -11.78 -12.74 -6.39
CA ILE A 20 -10.73 -12.22 -5.50
C ILE A 20 -9.90 -13.37 -4.94
N ILE A 21 -10.55 -14.39 -4.40
CA ILE A 21 -9.89 -15.57 -3.82
C ILE A 21 -9.13 -16.34 -4.92
N GLY A 22 -9.77 -16.56 -6.07
CA GLY A 22 -9.18 -17.27 -7.20
C GLY A 22 -7.92 -16.57 -7.73
N LEU A 23 -7.92 -15.24 -7.80
CA LEU A 23 -6.77 -14.45 -8.20
C LEU A 23 -5.60 -14.63 -7.22
N GLY A 24 -5.88 -14.65 -5.91
CA GLY A 24 -4.89 -14.92 -4.86
C GLY A 24 -4.29 -16.32 -4.97
N VAL A 25 -5.13 -17.35 -5.12
CA VAL A 25 -4.66 -18.74 -5.29
C VAL A 25 -3.83 -18.90 -6.55
N LEU A 26 -4.25 -18.31 -7.68
CA LEU A 26 -3.49 -18.33 -8.93
C LEU A 26 -2.12 -17.68 -8.75
N ALA A 27 -2.05 -16.53 -8.08
CA ALA A 27 -0.78 -15.86 -7.81
C ALA A 27 0.16 -16.75 -6.98
N LEU A 28 -0.34 -17.41 -5.93
CA LEU A 28 0.44 -18.34 -5.12
C LEU A 28 0.95 -19.52 -5.95
N VAL A 29 0.10 -20.12 -6.77
CA VAL A 29 0.51 -21.20 -7.69
C VAL A 29 1.66 -20.71 -8.56
N LEU A 30 1.54 -19.55 -9.20
CA LEU A 30 2.58 -19.00 -10.09
C LEU A 30 3.90 -18.68 -9.38
N ILE A 31 3.85 -18.17 -8.14
CA ILE A 31 5.04 -17.87 -7.33
C ILE A 31 5.80 -19.16 -6.98
N PHE A 32 5.08 -20.23 -6.63
CA PHE A 32 5.69 -21.48 -6.19
C PHE A 32 6.08 -22.43 -7.33
N GLN A 33 6.20 -21.95 -8.58
CA GLN A 33 6.69 -22.77 -9.69
C GLN A 33 8.23 -22.89 -9.63
N PRO A 34 8.82 -24.07 -9.33
CA PRO A 34 10.26 -24.20 -9.13
C PRO A 34 11.07 -24.23 -10.44
N PHE A 35 10.38 -24.27 -11.59
CA PHE A 35 11.00 -24.51 -12.91
C PHE A 35 11.00 -23.29 -13.83
N SER A 36 10.36 -22.17 -13.47
CA SER A 36 10.31 -20.98 -14.34
C SER A 36 10.36 -19.67 -13.57
N ILE A 37 11.46 -18.93 -13.76
CA ILE A 37 11.63 -17.55 -13.26
C ILE A 37 10.57 -16.62 -13.86
N GLY A 38 10.16 -16.87 -15.11
CA GLY A 38 9.11 -16.08 -15.77
C GLY A 38 7.77 -16.20 -15.08
N LEU A 39 7.34 -17.43 -14.72
CA LEU A 39 6.11 -17.65 -13.98
C LEU A 39 6.17 -17.05 -12.58
N TYR A 40 7.33 -17.16 -11.91
CA TYR A 40 7.57 -16.50 -10.62
C TYR A 40 7.44 -14.97 -10.73
N ALA A 41 8.03 -14.35 -11.75
CA ALA A 41 7.97 -12.90 -11.95
C ALA A 41 6.53 -12.42 -12.20
N VAL A 42 5.78 -13.13 -13.05
CA VAL A 42 4.36 -12.85 -13.29
C VAL A 42 3.55 -13.04 -12.01
N GLY A 43 3.76 -14.13 -11.27
CA GLY A 43 3.10 -14.40 -9.99
C GLY A 43 3.38 -13.33 -8.94
N SER A 44 4.62 -12.82 -8.88
CA SER A 44 5.03 -11.75 -7.97
C SER A 44 4.35 -10.42 -8.30
N GLY A 45 4.10 -10.12 -9.58
CA GLY A 45 3.26 -8.98 -9.95
C GLY A 45 1.78 -9.23 -9.62
N LEU A 46 1.29 -10.44 -9.91
CA LEU A 46 -0.10 -10.81 -9.71
C LEU A 46 -0.52 -10.80 -8.23
N VAL A 47 0.37 -11.18 -7.31
CA VAL A 47 0.06 -11.15 -5.86
C VAL A 47 -0.14 -9.73 -5.34
N VAL A 48 0.56 -8.73 -5.89
CA VAL A 48 0.33 -7.32 -5.56
C VAL A 48 -1.06 -6.91 -6.04
N LEU A 49 -1.43 -7.25 -7.28
CA LEU A 49 -2.78 -6.99 -7.80
C LEU A 49 -3.86 -7.69 -6.97
N ALA A 50 -3.64 -8.96 -6.59
CA ALA A 50 -4.54 -9.72 -5.74
C ALA A 50 -4.70 -9.05 -4.36
N GLY A 51 -3.60 -8.60 -3.74
CA GLY A 51 -3.62 -7.87 -2.48
C GLY A 51 -4.40 -6.56 -2.57
N LEU A 52 -4.24 -5.80 -3.65
CA LEU A 52 -5.00 -4.57 -3.89
C LEU A 52 -6.50 -4.86 -4.03
N ILE A 53 -6.85 -5.82 -4.90
CA ILE A 53 -8.24 -6.19 -5.15
C ILE A 53 -8.90 -6.81 -3.90
N ASN A 54 -8.14 -7.44 -3.01
CA ASN A 54 -8.65 -8.00 -1.75
C ASN A 54 -9.22 -6.95 -0.79
N ASN A 55 -8.85 -5.67 -0.95
CA ASN A 55 -9.49 -4.56 -0.22
C ASN A 55 -10.97 -4.37 -0.59
N LEU A 56 -11.42 -4.96 -1.71
CA LEU A 56 -12.81 -4.95 -2.16
C LEU A 56 -13.63 -6.11 -1.59
N LEU A 57 -12.99 -7.12 -0.99
CA LEU A 57 -13.64 -8.30 -0.44
C LEU A 57 -14.76 -7.96 0.56
N PRO A 58 -14.59 -7.00 1.50
CA PRO A 58 -15.68 -6.62 2.41
C PRO A 58 -16.92 -6.05 1.71
N LEU A 59 -16.78 -5.56 0.48
CA LEU A 59 -17.87 -5.00 -0.33
C LEU A 59 -18.56 -6.03 -1.23
N ALA A 60 -18.07 -7.27 -1.27
CA ALA A 60 -18.67 -8.40 -1.97
C ALA A 60 -19.91 -8.91 -1.21
N GLN A 61 -20.84 -8.01 -0.89
CA GLN A 61 -22.06 -8.31 -0.16
C GLN A 61 -23.29 -7.95 -0.99
N PRO A 62 -24.38 -8.75 -0.91
CA PRO A 62 -25.62 -8.45 -1.62
C PRO A 62 -26.20 -7.11 -1.15
N GLY A 63 -26.71 -6.31 -2.09
CA GLY A 63 -27.32 -5.01 -1.80
C GLY A 63 -26.36 -3.82 -1.81
N VAL A 64 -25.04 -4.04 -1.89
CA VAL A 64 -24.06 -2.96 -2.04
C VAL A 64 -24.19 -2.31 -3.43
N LYS A 65 -24.26 -0.97 -3.48
CA LYS A 65 -24.30 -0.23 -4.77
C LYS A 65 -22.98 -0.45 -5.51
N VAL A 66 -23.04 -0.85 -6.79
CA VAL A 66 -21.85 -1.08 -7.65
C VAL A 66 -20.92 0.13 -7.68
N ARG A 67 -21.48 1.35 -7.67
CA ARG A 67 -20.70 2.59 -7.58
C ARG A 67 -19.78 2.63 -6.35
N SER A 68 -20.20 2.08 -5.21
CA SER A 68 -19.39 2.03 -4.00
C SER A 68 -18.15 1.14 -4.20
N VAL A 69 -18.30 0.00 -4.88
CA VAL A 69 -17.19 -0.90 -5.20
C VAL A 69 -16.17 -0.19 -6.09
N VAL A 70 -16.63 0.52 -7.12
CA VAL A 70 -15.76 1.30 -8.02
C VAL A 70 -15.05 2.42 -7.27
N THR A 71 -15.76 3.17 -6.43
CA THR A 71 -15.14 4.24 -5.62
C THR A 71 -14.04 3.70 -4.73
N VAL A 72 -14.28 2.59 -4.01
CA VAL A 72 -13.26 2.01 -3.13
C VAL A 72 -12.10 1.45 -3.94
N ALA A 73 -12.34 0.83 -5.10
CA ALA A 73 -11.27 0.39 -5.99
C ALA A 73 -10.38 1.56 -6.44
N LEU A 74 -10.96 2.71 -6.79
CA LEU A 74 -10.22 3.91 -7.14
C LEU A 74 -9.42 4.47 -5.95
N VAL A 75 -9.99 4.47 -4.74
CA VAL A 75 -9.28 4.91 -3.53
C VAL A 75 -8.07 4.01 -3.25
N VAL A 76 -8.25 2.69 -3.32
CA VAL A 76 -7.16 1.72 -3.12
C VAL A 76 -6.06 1.94 -4.17
N ALA A 77 -6.44 2.11 -5.45
CA ALA A 77 -5.49 2.39 -6.52
C ALA A 77 -4.75 3.72 -6.31
N LEU A 78 -5.46 4.77 -5.87
CA LEU A 78 -4.86 6.08 -5.58
C LEU A 78 -3.84 5.98 -4.44
N VAL A 79 -4.20 5.34 -3.32
CA VAL A 79 -3.30 5.14 -2.18
C VAL A 79 -2.07 4.35 -2.61
N PHE A 80 -2.24 3.28 -3.40
CA PHE A 80 -1.14 2.52 -3.96
C PHE A 80 -0.22 3.39 -4.83
N CYS A 81 -0.77 4.17 -5.76
CA CYS A 81 0.02 5.07 -6.62
C CYS A 81 0.79 6.10 -5.80
N ILE A 82 0.17 6.72 -4.79
CA ILE A 82 0.85 7.69 -3.91
C ILE A 82 1.99 7.00 -3.16
N ALA A 83 1.73 5.84 -2.54
CA ALA A 83 2.75 5.10 -1.81
C ALA A 83 3.91 4.67 -2.74
N LEU A 84 3.61 4.22 -3.96
CA LEU A 84 4.59 3.83 -4.96
C LEU A 84 5.46 5.03 -5.38
N LEU A 85 4.84 6.17 -5.69
CA LEU A 85 5.56 7.39 -6.07
C LEU A 85 6.48 7.89 -4.96
N VAL A 86 5.98 7.93 -3.72
CA VAL A 86 6.79 8.29 -2.54
C VAL A 86 7.95 7.32 -2.37
N SER A 87 7.71 6.02 -2.51
CA SER A 87 8.74 4.98 -2.37
C SER A 87 9.83 5.09 -3.43
N ILE A 88 9.45 5.27 -4.71
CA ILE A 88 10.39 5.46 -5.81
C ILE A 88 11.20 6.74 -5.61
N THR A 89 10.54 7.84 -5.22
CA THR A 89 11.21 9.12 -4.96
C THR A 89 12.21 9.00 -3.82
N ALA A 90 11.83 8.34 -2.71
CA ALA A 90 12.72 8.08 -1.58
C ALA A 90 13.92 7.20 -1.98
N ALA A 91 13.70 6.13 -2.74
CA ALA A 91 14.76 5.27 -3.24
C ALA A 91 15.72 6.01 -4.18
N HIS A 92 15.20 6.86 -5.07
CA HIS A 92 16.01 7.68 -5.96
C HIS A 92 16.85 8.71 -5.17
N LEU A 93 16.25 9.44 -4.23
CA LEU A 93 16.99 10.39 -3.39
C LEU A 93 18.05 9.68 -2.55
N TYR A 94 17.74 8.49 -2.01
CA TYR A 94 18.73 7.67 -1.32
C TYR A 94 19.91 7.34 -2.24
N GLY A 95 19.64 6.91 -3.47
CA GLY A 95 20.67 6.65 -4.47
C GLY A 95 21.55 7.88 -4.75
N VAL A 96 20.94 9.04 -4.96
CA VAL A 96 21.65 10.30 -5.25
C VAL A 96 22.53 10.75 -4.09
N PHE A 97 22.02 10.68 -2.85
CA PHE A 97 22.73 11.23 -1.69
C PHE A 97 23.69 10.23 -1.01
N PHE A 98 23.43 8.92 -1.05
CA PHE A 98 24.18 7.95 -0.25
C PHE A 98 25.06 7.00 -1.05
N LEU A 99 24.83 6.81 -2.35
CA LEU A 99 25.71 5.95 -3.17
C LEU A 99 26.97 6.67 -3.66
N ASN A 100 26.90 8.00 -3.85
CA ASN A 100 28.06 8.81 -4.21
C ASN A 100 28.62 9.52 -2.97
N PRO A 101 29.94 9.45 -2.70
CA PRO A 101 30.54 10.18 -1.59
C PRO A 101 30.33 11.69 -1.78
N PRO A 102 30.00 12.44 -0.72
CA PRO A 102 29.81 13.89 -0.84
C PRO A 102 31.10 14.58 -1.29
N ASP A 103 31.04 15.39 -2.35
CA ASP A 103 32.21 16.15 -2.82
C ASP A 103 32.49 17.35 -1.88
N PRO A 104 33.61 17.35 -1.13
CA PRO A 104 33.95 18.41 -0.20
C PRO A 104 34.24 19.76 -0.87
N ASN A 105 34.37 19.81 -2.20
CA ASN A 105 34.58 21.05 -2.94
C ASN A 105 33.28 21.78 -3.30
N THR A 106 32.13 21.11 -3.17
CA THR A 106 30.82 21.70 -3.45
C THR A 106 30.14 22.20 -2.17
N LEU A 107 29.33 23.27 -2.26
CA LEU A 107 28.55 23.76 -1.13
C LEU A 107 27.59 22.69 -0.58
N ALA A 108 27.00 21.89 -1.47
CA ALA A 108 26.10 20.80 -1.12
C ALA A 108 26.82 19.65 -0.38
N GLY A 109 28.00 19.23 -0.85
CA GLY A 109 28.77 18.16 -0.21
C GLY A 109 29.30 18.57 1.17
N LYS A 110 29.72 19.82 1.35
CA LYS A 110 30.09 20.36 2.67
C LYS A 110 28.90 20.35 3.64
N ALA A 111 27.72 20.74 3.18
CA ALA A 111 26.50 20.70 3.99
C ALA A 111 26.13 19.26 4.39
N GLN A 112 26.27 18.30 3.47
CA GLN A 112 25.99 16.90 3.73
C GLN A 112 26.97 16.29 4.74
N LEU A 113 28.27 16.59 4.64
CA LEU A 113 29.28 16.15 5.61
C LEU A 113 29.11 16.77 7.00
N ALA A 114 28.59 18.01 7.07
CA ALA A 114 28.28 18.68 8.33
C ALA A 114 26.95 18.22 8.95
N THR A 115 26.14 17.45 8.22
CA THR A 115 24.85 16.98 8.72
C THR A 115 25.05 15.98 9.86
N PRO A 116 24.43 16.19 11.02
CA PRO A 116 24.57 15.27 12.13
C PRO A 116 23.92 13.90 11.80
N PRO A 117 24.40 12.81 12.43
CA PRO A 117 23.83 11.48 12.26
C PRO A 117 22.31 11.46 12.49
N PHE A 118 21.58 10.56 11.82
CA PHE A 118 20.10 10.56 11.81
C PHE A 118 19.48 10.61 13.22
N TYR A 119 20.05 9.89 14.19
CA TYR A 119 19.57 9.83 15.57
C TYR A 119 19.74 11.14 16.36
N LYS A 120 20.49 12.12 15.84
CA LYS A 120 20.62 13.46 16.42
C LYS A 120 19.71 14.49 15.73
N GLN A 121 19.02 14.11 14.66
CA GLN A 121 18.15 15.03 13.92
C GLN A 121 16.80 15.14 14.62
N ALA A 122 16.35 16.37 14.90
CA ALA A 122 15.10 16.65 15.61
C ALA A 122 13.89 16.01 14.91
N PHE A 123 13.84 16.12 13.58
CA PHE A 123 12.76 15.55 12.76
C PHE A 123 12.54 14.05 12.97
N VAL A 124 13.60 13.26 13.17
CA VAL A 124 13.47 11.81 13.44
C VAL A 124 12.74 11.57 14.76
N TRP A 125 13.04 12.37 15.77
CA TRP A 125 12.37 12.27 17.08
C TRP A 125 10.96 12.84 17.06
N GLU A 126 10.67 13.86 16.26
CA GLU A 126 9.31 14.36 16.03
C GLU A 126 8.42 13.28 15.42
N ILE A 127 8.92 12.57 14.39
CA ILE A 127 8.19 11.43 13.80
C ILE A 127 8.01 10.32 14.83
N ALA A 128 9.04 9.98 15.59
CA ALA A 128 8.96 8.95 16.63
C ALA A 128 7.91 9.32 17.71
N ALA A 129 7.91 10.58 18.16
CA ALA A 129 6.93 11.09 19.11
C ALA A 129 5.50 11.03 18.54
N ALA A 130 5.30 11.45 17.30
CA ALA A 130 4.01 11.36 16.62
C ALA A 130 3.52 9.91 16.54
N ALA A 131 4.40 8.95 16.21
CA ALA A 131 4.07 7.53 16.18
C ALA A 131 3.64 6.99 17.55
N VAL A 132 4.36 7.36 18.62
CA VAL A 132 4.01 6.98 20.00
C VAL A 132 2.65 7.57 20.40
N ILE A 133 2.40 8.85 20.10
CA ILE A 133 1.13 9.52 20.40
C ILE A 133 -0.03 8.82 19.68
N LEU A 134 0.13 8.53 18.38
CA LEU A 134 -0.89 7.81 17.61
C LEU A 134 -1.16 6.42 18.19
N ALA A 135 -0.11 5.69 18.58
CA ALA A 135 -0.26 4.38 19.21
C ALA A 135 -1.02 4.45 20.55
N LEU A 136 -0.75 5.47 21.38
CA LEU A 136 -1.45 5.71 22.64
C LEU A 136 -2.93 6.05 22.41
N ILE A 137 -3.22 6.92 21.42
CA ILE A 137 -4.59 7.27 21.05
C ILE A 137 -5.37 6.03 20.62
N VAL A 138 -4.82 5.22 19.71
CA VAL A 138 -5.45 3.97 19.24
C VAL A 138 -5.70 3.02 20.41
N THR A 139 -4.73 2.88 21.32
CA THR A 139 -4.86 2.04 22.52
C THR A 139 -5.99 2.52 23.43
N ALA A 140 -6.11 3.84 23.64
CA ALA A 140 -7.16 4.43 24.46
C ALA A 140 -8.55 4.22 23.82
N LEU A 141 -8.69 4.49 22.52
CA LEU A 141 -9.95 4.29 21.79
C LEU A 141 -10.43 2.83 21.86
N ASN A 142 -9.52 1.86 21.74
CA ASN A 142 -9.86 0.44 21.83
C ASN A 142 -10.23 -0.02 23.24
N LYS A 143 -9.73 0.64 24.30
CA LYS A 143 -10.14 0.36 25.68
C LYS A 143 -11.53 0.91 26.00
N THR A 144 -11.89 2.06 25.44
CA THR A 144 -13.20 2.69 25.65
C THR A 144 -14.32 2.02 24.85
N ALA A 145 -14.00 1.33 23.77
CA ALA A 145 -14.96 0.60 22.93
C ALA A 145 -15.32 -0.81 23.44
N ARG A 146 -14.69 -1.27 24.53
CA ARG A 146 -15.06 -2.50 25.26
C ARG A 146 -15.90 -2.15 26.47
#